data_AF-Q16BH5-F1
#
_entry.id   AF-Q16BH5-F1
#
_cell.length_a   1.000
_cell.length_b   1.000
_cell.length_c   1.000
_cell.angle_alpha   90.00
_cell.angle_beta   90.00
_cell.angle_gamma   90.00
#
_symmetry.space_group_name_H-M   'P 1'
#
loop_
_entity.id
_entity.type
_entity.pdbx_description
1 polymer ?
#
loop_
_entity_poly.entity_id
_entity_poly.type
_entity_poly.pdbx_seq_one_letter_code
_entity_poly.pdbx_strand_id
1 'polypeptide(L)'
;MKIDVSRDVFRLAQVFTISRGSRSEAHVLTVRVSDGTHSGWGECVPYARYGETLDSVTDEILGLPPQINRATLQDMLPAGAARNAVDCALWDLEAKRAGKRVWALAGLAAPVPQITAYTLSLDSPEAMRQQAVKNAHRPVLKIKLGTPDDMPRLKAVRAGAPKSKIIVDANEGWSAEVYAELAPHLVALGVALVEQPLPAGEDSALIGMDRPVPVCADESCHDRASLAGLKGKYDVINIKLDKTGGLTEALALRSEGEAMGYGVMVGCMVGSSLAMAPATLVAQGASVVDLDGPLLLAEDRDHPLEFDDKGVHPPEKELWG
;
A
#
# COMPACT_ATOMS: atom_id res chain seq x y z
N MET A 1 -3.64 27.76 9.99
CA MET A 1 -4.24 26.99 8.89
C MET A 1 -5.57 26.42 9.39
N LYS A 2 -6.54 26.28 8.50
CA LYS A 2 -7.80 25.58 8.79
C LYS A 2 -7.63 24.13 8.35
N ILE A 3 -7.99 23.19 9.23
CA ILE A 3 -8.00 21.75 8.94
C ILE A 3 -9.47 21.30 8.96
N ASP A 4 -9.92 20.71 7.86
CA ASP A 4 -11.24 20.10 7.74
C ASP A 4 -11.07 18.60 7.48
N VAL A 5 -11.87 17.76 8.16
CA VAL A 5 -11.88 16.31 8.00
C VAL A 5 -13.25 15.87 7.50
N SER A 6 -13.31 15.10 6.43
CA SER A 6 -14.53 14.43 5.97
C SER A 6 -14.39 12.92 5.99
N ARG A 7 -15.51 12.23 6.21
CA ARG A 7 -15.62 10.78 6.09
C ARG A 7 -16.25 10.46 4.74
N ASP A 8 -15.47 9.86 3.86
CA ASP A 8 -15.97 9.43 2.56
C ASP A 8 -16.08 7.90 2.55
N VAL A 9 -17.09 7.39 1.83
CA VAL A 9 -17.34 5.96 1.68
C VAL A 9 -17.41 5.63 0.20
N PHE A 10 -16.57 4.70 -0.23
CA PHE A 10 -16.54 4.22 -1.61
C PHE A 10 -17.04 2.79 -1.66
N ARG A 11 -17.98 2.50 -2.56
CA ARG A 11 -18.41 1.13 -2.81
C ARG A 11 -17.31 0.37 -3.53
N LEU A 12 -17.11 -0.90 -3.17
CA LEU A 12 -16.23 -1.80 -3.94
C LEU A 12 -16.98 -2.37 -5.14
N ALA A 13 -16.27 -2.58 -6.25
CA ALA A 13 -16.84 -3.20 -7.46
C ALA A 13 -17.29 -4.65 -7.22
N GLN A 14 -16.69 -5.30 -6.22
CA GLN A 14 -17.02 -6.64 -5.74
C GLN A 14 -16.57 -6.77 -4.28
N VAL A 15 -17.09 -7.78 -3.56
CA VAL A 15 -16.63 -8.07 -2.20
C VAL A 15 -15.14 -8.40 -2.21
N PHE A 16 -14.37 -7.70 -1.37
CA PHE A 16 -12.94 -7.90 -1.22
C PHE A 16 -12.65 -8.68 0.06
N THR A 17 -11.98 -9.81 -0.08
CA THR A 17 -11.71 -10.77 1.01
C THR A 17 -10.22 -11.00 1.16
N ILE A 18 -9.76 -10.95 2.41
CA ILE A 18 -8.43 -11.38 2.85
C ILE A 18 -8.58 -12.44 3.96
N SER A 19 -7.48 -13.03 4.42
CA SER A 19 -7.48 -14.05 5.49
C SER A 19 -8.23 -13.61 6.76
N ARG A 20 -8.22 -12.31 7.07
CA ARG A 20 -8.83 -11.71 8.27
C ARG A 20 -10.30 -11.28 8.10
N GLY A 21 -10.86 -11.31 6.90
CA GLY A 21 -12.28 -10.94 6.68
C GLY A 21 -12.59 -10.35 5.30
N SER A 22 -13.87 -9.99 5.11
CA SER A 22 -14.42 -9.44 3.88
C SER A 22 -15.00 -8.05 4.06
N ARG A 23 -14.97 -7.22 3.01
CA ARG A 23 -15.59 -5.89 2.96
C ARG A 23 -16.24 -5.61 1.62
N SER A 24 -17.28 -4.77 1.62
CA SER A 24 -17.97 -4.27 0.42
C SER A 24 -17.81 -2.77 0.21
N GLU A 25 -17.22 -2.07 1.18
CA GLU A 25 -17.01 -0.63 1.16
C GLU A 25 -15.60 -0.30 1.67
N ALA A 26 -15.04 0.80 1.17
CA ALA A 26 -13.85 1.44 1.69
C ALA A 26 -14.25 2.72 2.41
N HIS A 27 -13.99 2.77 3.72
CA HIS A 27 -14.21 3.97 4.54
C HIS A 27 -12.89 4.70 4.68
N VAL A 28 -12.84 5.96 4.26
CA VAL A 28 -11.62 6.77 4.25
C VAL A 28 -11.86 8.09 4.98
N LEU A 29 -10.77 8.71 5.42
CA LEU A 29 -10.78 10.09 5.89
C LEU A 29 -10.07 10.97 4.88
N THR A 30 -10.73 12.04 4.47
CA THR A 30 -10.15 13.09 3.63
C THR A 30 -9.86 14.31 4.48
N VAL A 31 -8.63 14.78 4.42
CA VAL A 31 -8.18 15.96 5.14
C VAL A 31 -7.94 17.08 4.15
N ARG A 32 -8.48 18.26 4.42
CA ARG A 32 -8.16 19.51 3.72
C ARG A 32 -7.43 20.45 4.66
N VAL A 33 -6.30 20.99 4.21
CA VAL A 33 -5.55 22.02 4.92
C VAL A 33 -5.52 23.28 4.07
N SER A 34 -6.02 24.38 4.61
CA SER A 34 -6.08 25.67 3.92
C SER A 34 -5.44 26.81 4.70
N ASP A 35 -4.84 27.73 3.96
CA ASP A 35 -4.31 29.01 4.47
C ASP A 35 -5.18 30.23 4.12
N GLY A 36 -6.38 29.97 3.57
CA GLY A 36 -7.31 31.00 3.09
C GLY A 36 -7.14 31.39 1.63
N THR A 37 -5.99 31.10 1.00
CA THR A 37 -5.74 31.37 -0.43
C THR A 37 -5.58 30.08 -1.22
N HIS A 38 -4.85 29.11 -0.67
CA HIS A 38 -4.59 27.80 -1.24
C HIS A 38 -5.20 26.72 -0.33
N SER A 39 -5.46 25.55 -0.90
CA SER A 39 -5.91 24.36 -0.15
C SER A 39 -5.21 23.13 -0.69
N GLY A 40 -4.58 22.39 0.22
CA GLY A 40 -4.11 21.05 -0.05
C GLY A 40 -5.06 20.01 0.53
N TRP A 41 -5.00 18.78 0.01
CA TRP A 41 -5.74 17.65 0.57
C TRP A 41 -4.97 16.35 0.52
N GLY A 42 -5.35 15.43 1.40
CA GLY A 42 -4.79 14.09 1.51
C GLY A 42 -5.86 13.13 2.01
N GLU A 43 -5.61 11.84 1.83
CA GLU A 43 -6.53 10.77 2.22
C GLU A 43 -5.78 9.71 3.00
N CYS A 44 -6.45 9.13 4.00
CA CYS A 44 -5.97 7.97 4.71
C CYS A 44 -7.07 6.93 4.92
N VAL A 45 -6.64 5.70 5.19
CA VAL A 45 -7.52 4.56 5.47
C VAL A 45 -7.18 4.02 6.86
N PRO A 46 -7.93 4.41 7.91
CA PRO A 46 -7.74 3.86 9.24
C PRO A 46 -7.84 2.33 9.24
N TYR A 47 -6.87 1.66 9.84
CA TYR A 47 -6.74 0.21 9.78
C TYR A 47 -6.84 -0.45 11.16
N ALA A 48 -7.93 -1.19 11.40
CA ALA A 48 -8.24 -1.80 12.70
C ALA A 48 -7.14 -2.76 13.21
N ARG A 49 -6.41 -3.44 12.31
CA ARG A 49 -5.25 -4.29 12.66
C ARG A 49 -4.13 -3.51 13.35
N TYR A 50 -4.06 -2.20 13.15
CA TYR A 50 -3.10 -1.29 13.78
C TYR A 50 -3.73 -0.45 14.90
N GLY A 51 -4.93 -0.80 15.36
CA GLY A 51 -5.61 -0.11 16.45
C GLY A 51 -6.30 1.20 16.05
N GLU A 52 -6.42 1.47 14.75
CA GLU A 52 -7.01 2.71 14.24
C GLU A 52 -8.50 2.56 13.93
N THR A 53 -9.27 3.61 14.23
CA THR A 53 -10.68 3.76 13.84
C THR A 53 -10.89 5.10 13.14
N LEU A 54 -12.02 5.28 12.45
CA LEU A 54 -12.39 6.59 11.89
C LEU A 54 -12.46 7.68 12.97
N ASP A 55 -12.96 7.34 14.16
CA ASP A 55 -13.11 8.30 15.27
C ASP A 55 -11.74 8.67 15.85
N SER A 56 -10.92 7.69 16.24
CA SER A 56 -9.58 7.95 16.80
C SER A 56 -8.70 8.78 15.85
N VAL A 57 -8.71 8.43 14.57
CA VAL A 57 -7.90 9.14 13.55
C VAL A 57 -8.44 10.55 13.32
N THR A 58 -9.78 10.74 13.34
CA THR A 58 -10.37 12.09 13.28
C THR A 58 -9.93 12.94 14.49
N ASP A 59 -9.98 12.38 15.70
CA ASP A 59 -9.61 13.08 16.93
C ASP A 59 -8.14 13.49 16.95
N GLU A 60 -7.23 12.62 16.49
CA GLU A 60 -5.80 12.95 16.32
C GLU A 60 -5.59 14.12 15.37
N ILE A 61 -6.29 14.13 14.21
CA ILE A 61 -6.18 15.20 13.22
C ILE A 61 -6.73 16.53 13.77
N LEU A 62 -7.91 16.49 14.42
CA LEU A 62 -8.55 17.69 14.97
C LEU A 62 -7.85 18.22 16.23
N GLY A 63 -7.05 17.39 16.91
CA GLY A 63 -6.21 17.79 18.03
C GLY A 63 -4.96 18.58 17.65
N LEU A 64 -4.62 18.66 16.35
CA LEU A 64 -3.45 19.39 15.88
C LEU A 64 -3.58 20.91 16.09
N PRO A 65 -2.48 21.61 16.42
CA PRO A 65 -2.51 23.06 16.52
C PRO A 65 -2.68 23.70 15.13
N PRO A 66 -3.16 24.96 15.03
CA PRO A 66 -3.36 25.62 13.74
C PRO A 66 -2.08 25.90 12.94
N GLN A 67 -0.91 25.82 13.56
CA GLN A 67 0.39 26.18 13.00
C GLN A 67 1.26 24.93 12.90
N ILE A 68 1.10 24.19 11.80
CA ILE A 68 1.88 22.98 11.50
C ILE A 68 2.54 23.11 10.13
N ASN A 69 3.66 22.40 9.97
CA ASN A 69 4.28 22.14 8.67
C ASN A 69 4.72 20.66 8.62
N ARG A 70 5.17 20.19 7.45
CA ARG A 70 5.54 18.78 7.25
C ARG A 70 6.62 18.29 8.21
N ALA A 71 7.57 19.14 8.57
CA ALA A 71 8.66 18.79 9.49
C ALA A 71 8.15 18.65 10.93
N THR A 72 7.44 19.67 11.45
CA THR A 72 6.92 19.62 12.83
C THR A 72 5.86 18.55 13.00
N LEU A 73 5.12 18.21 11.94
CA LEU A 73 4.11 17.15 11.97
C LEU A 73 4.72 15.78 12.32
N GLN A 74 5.95 15.50 11.90
CA GLN A 74 6.63 14.23 12.19
C GLN A 74 6.81 13.99 13.69
N ASP A 75 6.98 15.07 14.47
CA ASP A 75 7.17 15.03 15.92
C ASP A 75 5.84 15.14 16.69
N MET A 76 4.77 15.63 16.04
CA MET A 76 3.47 15.88 16.66
C MET A 76 2.53 14.67 16.61
N LEU A 77 2.65 13.85 15.57
CA LEU A 77 1.87 12.62 15.44
C LEU A 77 2.80 11.42 15.21
N PRO A 78 2.45 10.25 15.77
CA PRO A 78 3.12 9.00 15.40
C PRO A 78 2.89 8.67 13.91
N ALA A 79 3.67 7.74 13.38
CA ALA A 79 3.39 7.15 12.08
C ALA A 79 2.02 6.43 12.12
N GLY A 80 1.17 6.71 11.12
CA GLY A 80 -0.21 6.21 11.10
C GLY A 80 -1.10 7.01 10.14
N ALA A 81 -2.35 6.58 9.98
CA ALA A 81 -3.31 7.15 9.05
C ALA A 81 -3.55 8.65 9.30
N ALA A 82 -3.60 9.10 10.55
CA ALA A 82 -3.78 10.53 10.88
C ALA A 82 -2.67 11.39 10.28
N ARG A 83 -1.41 10.99 10.53
CA ARG A 83 -0.25 11.71 10.01
C ARG A 83 -0.18 11.64 8.50
N ASN A 84 -0.57 10.52 7.89
CA ASN A 84 -0.63 10.36 6.44
C ASN A 84 -1.48 11.43 5.77
N ALA A 85 -2.75 11.53 6.16
CA ALA A 85 -3.67 12.45 5.49
C ALA A 85 -3.23 13.91 5.63
N VAL A 86 -2.72 14.29 6.80
CA VAL A 86 -2.23 15.66 7.05
C VAL A 86 -0.92 15.94 6.31
N ASP A 87 0.05 15.03 6.32
CA ASP A 87 1.33 15.18 5.62
C ASP A 87 1.11 15.35 4.11
N CYS A 88 0.28 14.50 3.51
CA CYS A 88 -0.06 14.57 2.10
C CYS A 88 -0.84 15.84 1.75
N ALA A 89 -1.73 16.31 2.63
CA ALA A 89 -2.42 17.60 2.46
C ALA A 89 -1.45 18.80 2.54
N LEU A 90 -0.44 18.74 3.41
CA LEU A 90 0.58 19.79 3.52
C LEU A 90 1.50 19.80 2.29
N TRP A 91 1.89 18.63 1.76
CA TRP A 91 2.62 18.54 0.49
C TRP A 91 1.86 19.21 -0.66
N ASP A 92 0.58 18.89 -0.82
CA ASP A 92 -0.27 19.48 -1.85
C ASP A 92 -0.48 20.99 -1.66
N LEU A 93 -0.65 21.44 -0.41
CA LEU A 93 -0.75 22.86 -0.09
C LEU A 93 0.54 23.61 -0.46
N GLU A 94 1.71 23.06 -0.13
CA GLU A 94 3.01 23.64 -0.45
C GLU A 94 3.25 23.70 -1.96
N ALA A 95 2.89 22.65 -2.70
CA ALA A 95 2.92 22.60 -4.16
C ALA A 95 2.10 23.73 -4.79
N LYS A 96 0.85 23.90 -4.34
CA LYS A 96 -0.06 24.95 -4.82
C LYS A 96 0.44 26.36 -4.49
N ARG A 97 0.95 26.59 -3.27
CA ARG A 97 1.58 27.86 -2.88
C ARG A 97 2.79 28.22 -3.73
N ALA A 98 3.61 27.22 -4.05
CA ALA A 98 4.83 27.41 -4.82
C ALA A 98 4.60 27.46 -6.34
N GLY A 99 3.40 27.09 -6.81
CA GLY A 99 3.13 26.88 -8.24
C GLY A 99 4.01 25.77 -8.84
N LYS A 100 4.33 24.73 -8.07
CA LYS A 100 5.24 23.63 -8.46
C LYS A 100 4.59 22.28 -8.17
N ARG A 101 4.95 21.25 -8.94
CA ARG A 101 4.53 19.87 -8.68
C ARG A 101 5.19 19.33 -7.42
N VAL A 102 4.51 18.45 -6.67
CA VAL A 102 5.09 17.84 -5.46
C VAL A 102 6.39 17.09 -5.73
N TRP A 103 6.49 16.32 -6.82
CA TRP A 103 7.73 15.62 -7.16
C TRP A 103 8.92 16.59 -7.33
N ALA A 104 8.67 17.79 -7.87
CA ALA A 104 9.71 18.81 -8.03
C ALA A 104 10.10 19.44 -6.68
N LEU A 105 9.14 19.65 -5.78
CA LEU A 105 9.42 20.11 -4.41
C LEU A 105 10.19 19.07 -3.60
N ALA A 106 9.91 17.79 -3.82
CA ALA A 106 10.59 16.67 -3.18
C ALA A 106 11.99 16.39 -3.77
N GLY A 107 12.41 17.12 -4.82
CA GLY A 107 13.68 16.90 -5.49
C GLY A 107 13.75 15.59 -6.28
N LEU A 108 12.60 15.02 -6.64
CA LEU A 108 12.48 13.79 -7.42
C LEU A 108 12.49 14.11 -8.92
N ALA A 109 12.82 13.12 -9.75
CA ALA A 109 12.57 13.19 -11.18
C ALA A 109 11.06 13.23 -11.47
N ALA A 110 10.70 13.74 -12.66
CA ALA A 110 9.31 13.68 -13.11
C ALA A 110 8.86 12.20 -13.17
N PRO A 111 7.77 11.83 -12.49
CA PRO A 111 7.33 10.45 -12.40
C PRO A 111 6.79 9.97 -13.75
N VAL A 112 6.91 8.68 -13.99
CA VAL A 112 6.36 7.99 -15.17
C VAL A 112 5.39 6.89 -14.74
N PRO A 113 4.51 6.41 -15.63
CA PRO A 113 3.57 5.34 -15.31
C PRO A 113 4.27 4.08 -14.79
N GLN A 114 3.66 3.41 -13.81
CA GLN A 114 4.22 2.21 -13.17
C GLN A 114 3.25 1.03 -13.28
N ILE A 115 3.76 -0.14 -13.65
CA ILE A 115 2.97 -1.38 -13.65
C ILE A 115 2.57 -1.72 -12.21
N THR A 116 1.28 -1.55 -11.90
CA THR A 116 0.70 -1.99 -10.64
C THR A 116 0.25 -3.45 -10.72
N ALA A 117 0.39 -4.18 -9.62
CA ALA A 117 -0.30 -5.43 -9.39
C ALA A 117 -1.82 -5.21 -9.41
N TYR A 118 -2.56 -6.28 -9.60
CA TYR A 118 -4.00 -6.32 -9.38
C TYR A 118 -4.34 -7.48 -8.47
N THR A 119 -5.05 -7.19 -7.39
CA THR A 119 -5.35 -8.13 -6.32
C THR A 119 -6.56 -9.00 -6.68
N LEU A 120 -6.36 -10.30 -6.62
CA LEU A 120 -7.42 -11.29 -6.67
C LEU A 120 -7.93 -11.55 -5.25
N SER A 121 -9.24 -11.38 -5.05
CA SER A 121 -9.91 -11.60 -3.78
C SER A 121 -9.85 -13.08 -3.39
N LEU A 122 -9.61 -13.37 -2.11
CA LEU A 122 -9.57 -14.74 -1.60
C LEU A 122 -10.95 -15.41 -1.75
N ASP A 123 -10.97 -16.59 -2.39
CA ASP A 123 -12.19 -17.38 -2.64
C ASP A 123 -11.82 -18.88 -2.78
N SER A 124 -12.75 -19.71 -3.20
CA SER A 124 -12.54 -21.07 -3.68
C SER A 124 -11.55 -21.13 -4.86
N PRO A 125 -10.81 -22.25 -5.05
CA PRO A 125 -9.87 -22.39 -6.16
C PRO A 125 -10.49 -22.12 -7.54
N GLU A 126 -11.72 -22.59 -7.80
CA GLU A 126 -12.38 -22.36 -9.08
C GLU A 126 -12.74 -20.89 -9.28
N ALA A 127 -13.29 -20.21 -8.28
CA ALA A 127 -13.59 -18.78 -8.37
C ALA A 127 -12.31 -17.96 -8.59
N MET A 128 -11.22 -18.28 -7.89
CA MET A 128 -9.93 -17.60 -8.07
C MET A 128 -9.32 -17.87 -9.46
N ARG A 129 -9.52 -19.07 -10.04
CA ARG A 129 -9.15 -19.36 -11.43
C ARG A 129 -9.90 -18.46 -12.40
N GLN A 130 -11.21 -18.29 -12.22
CA GLN A 130 -12.02 -17.43 -13.07
C GLN A 130 -11.61 -15.96 -12.95
N GLN A 131 -11.34 -15.48 -11.73
CA GLN A 131 -10.77 -14.16 -11.49
C GLN A 131 -9.43 -13.98 -12.23
N ALA A 132 -8.56 -15.01 -12.19
CA ALA A 132 -7.27 -15.00 -12.87
C ALA A 132 -7.42 -14.97 -14.39
N VAL A 133 -8.33 -15.78 -14.98
CA VAL A 133 -8.61 -15.76 -16.42
C VAL A 133 -9.09 -14.38 -16.87
N LYS A 134 -10.03 -13.77 -16.14
CA LYS A 134 -10.54 -12.42 -16.43
C LYS A 134 -9.44 -11.36 -16.42
N ASN A 135 -8.44 -11.53 -15.55
CA ASN A 135 -7.34 -10.57 -15.36
C ASN A 135 -6.00 -11.05 -15.96
N ALA A 136 -5.99 -12.09 -16.80
CA ALA A 136 -4.75 -12.67 -17.36
C ALA A 136 -4.01 -11.74 -18.32
N HIS A 137 -4.67 -10.67 -18.78
CA HIS A 137 -4.04 -9.60 -19.56
C HIS A 137 -3.12 -8.72 -18.70
N ARG A 138 -3.30 -8.71 -17.37
CA ARG A 138 -2.50 -7.89 -16.46
C ARG A 138 -1.11 -8.50 -16.26
N PRO A 139 -0.03 -7.69 -16.26
CA PRO A 139 1.32 -8.21 -16.13
C PRO A 139 1.62 -8.83 -14.76
N VAL A 140 1.02 -8.29 -13.69
CA VAL A 140 1.24 -8.72 -12.30
C VAL A 140 -0.09 -8.96 -11.61
N LEU A 141 -0.25 -10.15 -11.01
CA LEU A 141 -1.41 -10.50 -10.18
C LEU A 141 -0.93 -10.72 -8.75
N LYS A 142 -1.62 -10.09 -7.80
CA LYS A 142 -1.44 -10.30 -6.35
C LYS A 142 -2.51 -11.26 -5.85
N ILE A 143 -2.09 -12.30 -5.15
CA ILE A 143 -2.99 -13.35 -4.65
C ILE A 143 -3.02 -13.30 -3.14
N LYS A 144 -4.21 -13.17 -2.57
CA LYS A 144 -4.44 -13.30 -1.13
C LYS A 144 -4.50 -14.79 -0.75
N LEU A 145 -3.64 -15.19 0.20
CA LEU A 145 -3.54 -16.53 0.79
C LEU A 145 -3.60 -16.39 2.32
N GLY A 146 -3.07 -17.36 3.06
CA GLY A 146 -3.03 -17.34 4.53
C GLY A 146 -4.16 -18.14 5.17
N THR A 147 -4.62 -19.20 4.51
CA THR A 147 -5.68 -20.10 5.01
C THR A 147 -5.32 -21.56 4.74
N PRO A 148 -5.99 -22.54 5.38
CA PRO A 148 -5.87 -23.93 4.95
C PRO A 148 -6.18 -24.07 3.45
N ASP A 149 -5.51 -25.00 2.78
CA ASP A 149 -5.68 -25.31 1.35
C ASP A 149 -5.32 -24.19 0.36
N ASP A 150 -4.28 -23.39 0.67
CA ASP A 150 -3.76 -22.36 -0.24
C ASP A 150 -3.18 -22.93 -1.54
N MET A 151 -2.65 -24.16 -1.52
CA MET A 151 -2.02 -24.76 -2.70
C MET A 151 -2.98 -25.00 -3.88
N PRO A 152 -4.18 -25.58 -3.68
CA PRO A 152 -5.21 -25.61 -4.71
C PRO A 152 -5.51 -24.24 -5.33
N ARG A 153 -5.63 -23.18 -4.51
CA ARG A 153 -5.90 -21.81 -5.00
C ARG A 153 -4.78 -21.29 -5.88
N LEU A 154 -3.52 -21.42 -5.42
CA LEU A 154 -2.36 -20.95 -6.18
C LEU A 154 -2.21 -21.70 -7.51
N LYS A 155 -2.39 -23.02 -7.52
CA LYS A 155 -2.39 -23.82 -8.76
C LYS A 155 -3.48 -23.38 -9.73
N ALA A 156 -4.67 -23.11 -9.21
CA ALA A 156 -5.80 -22.68 -10.01
C ALA A 156 -5.58 -21.29 -10.62
N VAL A 157 -5.05 -20.33 -9.85
CA VAL A 157 -4.68 -19.00 -10.36
C VAL A 157 -3.59 -19.08 -11.43
N ARG A 158 -2.51 -19.83 -11.18
CA ARG A 158 -1.45 -20.05 -12.19
C ARG A 158 -2.00 -20.64 -13.48
N ALA A 159 -2.94 -21.59 -13.40
CA ALA A 159 -3.59 -22.16 -14.59
C ALA A 159 -4.47 -21.13 -15.33
N GLY A 160 -5.12 -20.21 -14.62
CA GLY A 160 -5.93 -19.14 -15.21
C GLY A 160 -5.11 -18.01 -15.84
N ALA A 161 -3.93 -17.72 -15.29
CA ALA A 161 -3.01 -16.68 -15.75
C ALA A 161 -1.56 -17.21 -15.87
N PRO A 162 -1.27 -18.04 -16.90
CA PRO A 162 0.02 -18.72 -17.01
C PRO A 162 1.20 -17.78 -17.31
N LYS A 163 0.94 -16.58 -17.83
CA LYS A 163 1.98 -15.60 -18.24
C LYS A 163 2.18 -14.47 -17.25
N SER A 164 1.21 -14.19 -16.38
CA SER A 164 1.33 -13.09 -15.41
C SER A 164 2.38 -13.43 -14.35
N LYS A 165 3.15 -12.42 -13.93
CA LYS A 165 3.94 -12.50 -12.70
C LYS A 165 2.96 -12.65 -11.53
N ILE A 166 3.22 -13.60 -10.64
CA ILE A 166 2.39 -13.82 -9.46
C ILE A 166 3.19 -13.41 -8.23
N ILE A 167 2.60 -12.56 -7.40
CA ILE A 167 3.03 -12.31 -6.03
C ILE A 167 1.93 -12.82 -5.08
N VAL A 168 2.33 -13.34 -3.93
CA VAL A 168 1.38 -13.85 -2.93
C VAL A 168 1.52 -13.06 -1.64
N ASP A 169 0.41 -12.91 -0.94
CA ASP A 169 0.34 -12.23 0.34
C ASP A 169 -0.46 -13.11 1.30
N ALA A 170 0.23 -13.62 2.32
CA ALA A 170 -0.38 -14.49 3.32
C ALA A 170 -1.02 -13.71 4.46
N ASN A 171 -0.76 -12.39 4.55
CA ASN A 171 -1.30 -11.52 5.59
C ASN A 171 -1.21 -12.16 6.99
N GLU A 172 0.00 -12.58 7.36
CA GLU A 172 0.33 -13.21 8.66
C GLU A 172 -0.25 -14.63 8.86
N GLY A 173 -0.79 -15.26 7.81
CA GLY A 173 -1.59 -16.48 7.92
C GLY A 173 -0.80 -17.79 7.96
N TRP A 174 0.53 -17.79 7.84
CA TRP A 174 1.35 -19.00 7.87
C TRP A 174 2.23 -19.07 9.12
N SER A 175 2.46 -20.30 9.60
CA SER A 175 3.58 -20.58 10.51
C SER A 175 4.87 -20.80 9.73
N ALA A 176 5.99 -20.86 10.44
CA ALA A 176 7.30 -21.23 9.89
C ALA A 176 7.26 -22.59 9.18
N GLU A 177 6.58 -23.56 9.78
CA GLU A 177 6.45 -24.94 9.27
C GLU A 177 5.63 -24.94 7.98
N VAL A 178 4.48 -24.27 7.98
CA VAL A 178 3.62 -24.15 6.79
C VAL A 178 4.38 -23.45 5.66
N TYR A 179 5.08 -22.36 5.93
CA TYR A 179 5.87 -21.67 4.91
C TYR A 179 6.96 -22.58 4.33
N ALA A 180 7.70 -23.32 5.17
CA ALA A 180 8.73 -24.25 4.71
C ALA A 180 8.16 -25.39 3.83
N GLU A 181 6.97 -25.91 4.17
CA GLU A 181 6.26 -26.89 3.34
C GLU A 181 5.80 -26.33 1.99
N LEU A 182 5.36 -25.06 1.97
CA LEU A 182 4.88 -24.39 0.76
C LEU A 182 6.01 -23.93 -0.16
N ALA A 183 7.18 -23.57 0.37
CA ALA A 183 8.26 -22.93 -0.38
C ALA A 183 8.67 -23.64 -1.68
N PRO A 184 8.87 -24.98 -1.72
CA PRO A 184 9.18 -25.69 -2.98
C PRO A 184 8.08 -25.55 -4.03
N HIS A 185 6.81 -25.47 -3.60
CA HIS A 185 5.69 -25.30 -4.51
C HIS A 185 5.56 -23.87 -5.03
N LEU A 186 5.88 -22.87 -4.20
CA LEU A 186 5.93 -21.47 -4.62
C LEU A 186 6.95 -21.29 -5.76
N VAL A 187 8.12 -21.91 -5.64
CA VAL A 187 9.15 -21.93 -6.70
C VAL A 187 8.62 -22.63 -7.95
N ALA A 188 8.07 -23.84 -7.82
CA ALA A 188 7.56 -24.60 -8.96
C ALA A 188 6.43 -23.89 -9.73
N LEU A 189 5.65 -23.05 -9.04
CA LEU A 189 4.57 -22.25 -9.64
C LEU A 189 5.04 -20.85 -10.09
N GLY A 190 6.33 -20.54 -9.97
CA GLY A 190 6.91 -19.28 -10.40
C GLY A 190 6.36 -18.08 -9.65
N VAL A 191 6.14 -18.22 -8.34
CA VAL A 191 5.83 -17.09 -7.45
C VAL A 191 7.07 -16.21 -7.34
N ALA A 192 6.89 -14.91 -7.49
CA ALA A 192 7.99 -13.95 -7.57
C ALA A 192 8.25 -13.18 -6.27
N LEU A 193 7.28 -13.17 -5.34
CA LEU A 193 7.39 -12.51 -4.04
C LEU A 193 6.37 -13.13 -3.07
N VAL A 194 6.77 -13.31 -1.82
CA VAL A 194 5.89 -13.69 -0.69
C VAL A 194 5.81 -12.53 0.30
N GLU A 195 4.64 -11.93 0.46
CA GLU A 195 4.37 -10.85 1.40
C GLU A 195 3.83 -11.40 2.72
N GLN A 196 4.45 -10.92 3.81
CA GLN A 196 4.15 -11.20 5.21
C GLN A 196 3.67 -12.65 5.49
N PRO A 197 4.56 -13.66 5.34
CA PRO A 197 4.18 -15.04 5.59
C PRO A 197 3.78 -15.29 7.06
N LEU A 198 4.57 -14.76 8.01
CA LEU A 198 4.42 -15.02 9.44
C LEU A 198 3.82 -13.80 10.18
N PRO A 199 3.19 -14.00 11.35
CA PRO A 199 2.73 -12.90 12.19
C PRO A 199 3.85 -11.95 12.62
N ALA A 200 3.56 -10.65 12.54
CA ALA A 200 4.47 -9.62 13.00
C ALA A 200 4.78 -9.78 14.50
N GLY A 201 6.05 -9.74 14.86
CA GLY A 201 6.53 -10.02 16.22
C GLY A 201 6.81 -11.50 16.51
N GLU A 202 6.28 -12.42 15.70
CA GLU A 202 6.51 -13.88 15.79
C GLU A 202 7.26 -14.43 14.55
N ASP A 203 7.95 -13.55 13.84
CA ASP A 203 8.60 -13.83 12.55
C ASP A 203 10.11 -14.14 12.65
N SER A 204 10.64 -14.33 13.86
CA SER A 204 12.07 -14.59 14.08
C SER A 204 12.54 -15.92 13.47
N ALA A 205 11.62 -16.86 13.22
CA ALA A 205 11.92 -18.11 12.53
C ALA A 205 12.39 -17.90 11.08
N LEU A 206 12.13 -16.73 10.47
CA LEU A 206 12.66 -16.39 9.14
C LEU A 206 14.19 -16.24 9.14
N ILE A 207 14.80 -15.98 10.30
CA ILE A 207 16.26 -15.86 10.41
C ILE A 207 16.91 -17.22 10.16
N GLY A 208 17.74 -17.29 9.11
CA GLY A 208 18.46 -18.51 8.75
C GLY A 208 17.60 -19.58 8.08
N MET A 209 16.31 -19.32 7.86
CA MET A 209 15.44 -20.17 7.07
C MET A 209 15.77 -20.04 5.57
N ASP A 210 15.66 -21.13 4.82
CA ASP A 210 15.76 -21.09 3.37
C ASP A 210 14.52 -20.38 2.79
N ARG A 211 14.75 -19.32 2.02
CA ARG A 211 13.71 -18.44 1.45
C ARG A 211 13.93 -18.36 -0.06
N PRO A 212 13.60 -19.44 -0.81
CA PRO A 212 13.92 -19.53 -2.24
C PRO A 212 13.10 -18.58 -3.11
N VAL A 213 12.03 -17.99 -2.56
CA VAL A 213 11.31 -16.85 -3.13
C VAL A 213 11.53 -15.65 -2.19
N PRO A 214 11.81 -14.44 -2.70
CA PRO A 214 12.03 -13.28 -1.85
C PRO A 214 10.82 -13.01 -0.93
N VAL A 215 11.12 -12.67 0.33
CA VAL A 215 10.10 -12.40 1.37
C VAL A 215 10.02 -10.91 1.66
N CYS A 216 8.80 -10.38 1.64
CA CYS A 216 8.47 -8.98 1.83
C CYS A 216 7.81 -8.73 3.20
N ALA A 217 8.30 -7.74 3.95
CA ALA A 217 7.66 -7.28 5.18
C ALA A 217 6.53 -6.28 4.87
N ASP A 218 5.30 -6.57 5.30
CA ASP A 218 4.18 -5.62 5.29
C ASP A 218 3.81 -5.25 6.72
N GLU A 219 3.06 -6.09 7.44
CA GLU A 219 2.69 -5.87 8.84
C GLU A 219 3.91 -5.71 9.78
N SER A 220 5.08 -6.27 9.43
CA SER A 220 6.32 -6.08 10.20
C SER A 220 7.06 -4.76 9.90
N CYS A 221 6.69 -4.00 8.85
CA CYS A 221 7.40 -2.79 8.43
C CYS A 221 6.46 -1.57 8.36
N HIS A 222 6.59 -0.63 9.29
CA HIS A 222 5.75 0.57 9.33
C HIS A 222 6.47 1.84 8.86
N ASP A 223 7.60 2.14 9.47
CA ASP A 223 8.43 3.34 9.25
C ASP A 223 9.93 2.98 9.39
N ARG A 224 10.84 3.98 9.38
CA ARG A 224 12.28 3.71 9.54
C ARG A 224 12.65 3.00 10.84
N ALA A 225 11.90 3.22 11.93
CA ALA A 225 12.17 2.55 13.19
C ALA A 225 11.98 1.02 13.11
N SER A 226 11.22 0.55 12.12
CA SER A 226 11.02 -0.87 11.86
C SER A 226 12.28 -1.57 11.31
N LEU A 227 13.12 -0.86 10.54
CA LEU A 227 14.18 -1.45 9.70
C LEU A 227 15.18 -2.32 10.47
N ALA A 228 15.55 -1.91 11.69
CA ALA A 228 16.50 -2.65 12.52
C ALA A 228 15.98 -4.06 12.87
N GLY A 229 14.66 -4.19 13.10
CA GLY A 229 14.01 -5.45 13.45
C GLY A 229 13.83 -6.43 12.29
N LEU A 230 14.00 -5.97 11.05
CA LEU A 230 13.80 -6.76 9.83
C LEU A 230 15.06 -7.51 9.37
N LYS A 231 16.23 -7.13 9.89
CA LYS A 231 17.53 -7.63 9.43
C LYS A 231 17.60 -9.15 9.52
N GLY A 232 17.89 -9.79 8.39
CA GLY A 232 18.01 -11.25 8.27
C GLY A 232 16.69 -12.01 8.16
N LYS A 233 15.54 -11.32 8.22
CA LYS A 233 14.20 -11.92 8.07
C LYS A 233 13.59 -11.68 6.68
N TYR A 234 13.84 -10.51 6.11
CA TYR A 234 13.16 -10.02 4.90
C TYR A 234 14.15 -9.55 3.83
N ASP A 235 13.75 -9.66 2.57
CA ASP A 235 14.50 -9.18 1.40
C ASP A 235 13.89 -7.89 0.84
N VAL A 236 12.58 -7.71 1.03
CA VAL A 236 11.81 -6.58 0.48
C VAL A 236 11.01 -5.93 1.61
N ILE A 237 10.81 -4.60 1.54
CA ILE A 237 9.90 -3.87 2.42
C ILE A 237 8.70 -3.35 1.62
N ASN A 238 7.48 -3.50 2.16
CA ASN A 238 6.27 -2.91 1.60
C ASN A 238 5.98 -1.56 2.27
N ILE A 239 6.22 -0.48 1.54
CA ILE A 239 5.97 0.89 1.99
C ILE A 239 4.52 1.26 1.67
N LYS A 240 3.74 1.59 2.70
CA LYS A 240 2.37 2.11 2.59
C LYS A 240 2.27 3.42 3.35
N LEU A 241 1.67 4.43 2.74
CA LEU A 241 1.61 5.77 3.33
C LEU A 241 0.82 5.82 4.64
N ASP A 242 -0.23 5.00 4.78
CA ASP A 242 -0.97 4.86 6.03
C ASP A 242 -0.13 4.28 7.18
N LYS A 243 0.91 3.49 6.87
CA LYS A 243 1.83 2.95 7.89
C LYS A 243 2.97 3.92 8.20
N THR A 244 3.55 4.54 7.17
CA THR A 244 4.64 5.51 7.35
C THR A 244 4.14 6.83 7.94
N GLY A 245 2.83 7.07 7.89
CA GLY A 245 2.25 8.35 8.24
C GLY A 245 2.62 9.45 7.26
N GLY A 246 2.58 9.14 5.96
CA GLY A 246 2.68 10.13 4.89
C GLY A 246 3.88 9.97 3.96
N LEU A 247 3.91 10.82 2.94
CA LEU A 247 4.93 10.86 1.90
C LEU A 247 6.31 11.22 2.46
N THR A 248 6.38 12.13 3.44
CA THR A 248 7.64 12.57 4.04
C THR A 248 8.44 11.40 4.62
N GLU A 249 7.82 10.59 5.48
CA GLU A 249 8.47 9.42 6.08
C GLU A 249 8.58 8.27 5.07
N ALA A 250 7.66 8.13 4.10
CA ALA A 250 7.77 7.10 3.07
C ALA A 250 9.02 7.25 2.19
N LEU A 251 9.37 8.48 1.79
CA LEU A 251 10.60 8.75 1.04
C LEU A 251 11.84 8.47 1.89
N ALA A 252 11.79 8.79 3.19
CA ALA A 252 12.90 8.52 4.11
C ALA A 252 13.09 7.01 4.36
N LEU A 253 12.01 6.27 4.62
CA LEU A 253 12.01 4.81 4.76
C LEU A 253 12.55 4.13 3.51
N ARG A 254 12.13 4.59 2.33
CA ARG A 254 12.64 4.07 1.07
C ARG A 254 14.14 4.23 0.96
N SER A 255 14.65 5.46 1.16
CA SER A 255 16.08 5.75 1.03
C SER A 255 16.92 4.95 2.01
N GLU A 256 16.48 4.82 3.27
CA GLU A 256 17.22 4.08 4.29
C GLU A 256 17.14 2.56 4.05
N GLY A 257 15.96 2.05 3.65
CA GLY A 257 15.75 0.65 3.32
C GLY A 257 16.61 0.19 2.14
N GLU A 258 16.66 0.98 1.06
CA GLU A 258 17.53 0.71 -0.10
C GLU A 258 19.02 0.76 0.30
N ALA A 259 19.43 1.70 1.16
CA ALA A 259 20.80 1.78 1.67
C ALA A 259 21.19 0.56 2.54
N MET A 260 20.21 -0.06 3.19
CA MET A 260 20.37 -1.33 3.92
C MET A 260 20.32 -2.58 3.02
N GLY A 261 20.06 -2.41 1.72
CA GLY A 261 20.03 -3.48 0.73
C GLY A 261 18.67 -4.17 0.55
N TYR A 262 17.59 -3.61 1.10
CA TYR A 262 16.24 -4.14 0.85
C TYR A 262 15.76 -3.78 -0.56
N GLY A 263 15.06 -4.70 -1.20
CA GLY A 263 14.17 -4.37 -2.30
C GLY A 263 12.98 -3.55 -1.79
N VAL A 264 12.33 -2.80 -2.69
CA VAL A 264 11.17 -1.98 -2.34
C VAL A 264 9.94 -2.47 -3.07
N MET A 265 8.88 -2.66 -2.31
CA MET A 265 7.51 -2.73 -2.77
C MET A 265 6.77 -1.48 -2.28
N VAL A 266 5.92 -0.89 -3.12
CA VAL A 266 5.03 0.20 -2.70
C VAL A 266 3.60 -0.26 -2.83
N GLY A 267 2.95 -0.42 -1.69
CA GLY A 267 1.58 -0.90 -1.59
C GLY A 267 0.61 0.16 -1.12
N CYS A 268 -0.65 -0.23 -1.03
CA CYS A 268 -1.70 0.63 -0.51
C CYS A 268 -2.67 -0.11 0.42
N MET A 269 -3.48 0.68 1.12
CA MET A 269 -4.79 0.25 1.61
C MET A 269 -5.82 0.38 0.48
N VAL A 270 -7.01 -0.19 0.63
CA VAL A 270 -8.09 0.04 -0.34
C VAL A 270 -8.68 1.42 -0.06
N GLY A 271 -8.25 2.39 -0.85
CA GLY A 271 -8.70 3.78 -0.87
C GLY A 271 -8.83 4.28 -2.30
N SER A 272 -9.19 5.56 -2.44
CA SER A 272 -9.44 6.22 -3.72
C SER A 272 -8.14 6.61 -4.43
N SER A 273 -8.27 7.17 -5.63
CA SER A 273 -7.12 7.73 -6.36
C SER A 273 -6.37 8.80 -5.57
N LEU A 274 -7.03 9.51 -4.65
CA LEU A 274 -6.37 10.50 -3.80
C LEU A 274 -5.36 9.87 -2.83
N ALA A 275 -5.66 8.70 -2.25
CA ALA A 275 -4.72 7.99 -1.39
C ALA A 275 -3.54 7.41 -2.20
N MET A 276 -3.77 7.02 -3.45
CA MET A 276 -2.73 6.45 -4.31
C MET A 276 -1.79 7.53 -4.89
N ALA A 277 -2.31 8.73 -5.13
CA ALA A 277 -1.60 9.82 -5.81
C ALA A 277 -0.19 10.09 -5.25
N PRO A 278 0.01 10.36 -3.93
CA PRO A 278 1.35 10.53 -3.36
C PRO A 278 2.19 9.25 -3.42
N ALA A 279 1.58 8.07 -3.32
CA ALA A 279 2.28 6.79 -3.39
C ALA A 279 2.89 6.52 -4.78
N THR A 280 2.33 7.09 -5.87
CA THR A 280 2.92 7.00 -7.22
C THR A 280 4.34 7.60 -7.29
N LEU A 281 4.67 8.55 -6.42
CA LEU A 281 6.00 9.15 -6.32
C LEU A 281 6.97 8.21 -5.61
N VAL A 282 6.53 7.58 -4.52
CA VAL A 282 7.33 6.59 -3.78
C VAL A 282 7.60 5.35 -4.64
N ALA A 283 6.65 4.98 -5.51
CA ALA A 283 6.72 3.81 -6.38
C ALA A 283 7.79 3.87 -7.49
N GLN A 284 8.33 5.05 -7.80
CA GLN A 284 9.25 5.22 -8.94
C GLN A 284 10.53 4.38 -8.78
N GLY A 285 10.68 3.30 -9.53
CA GLY A 285 11.83 2.38 -9.42
C GLY A 285 11.68 1.30 -8.36
N ALA A 286 10.50 1.16 -7.73
CA ALA A 286 10.19 0.02 -6.88
C ALA A 286 10.15 -1.28 -7.70
N SER A 287 10.52 -2.40 -7.07
CA SER A 287 10.53 -3.73 -7.70
C SER A 287 9.13 -4.32 -7.90
N VAL A 288 8.18 -3.88 -7.07
CA VAL A 288 6.75 -4.22 -7.11
C VAL A 288 5.95 -2.98 -6.72
N VAL A 289 4.87 -2.72 -7.45
CA VAL A 289 3.91 -1.66 -7.14
C VAL A 289 2.55 -2.31 -6.99
N ASP A 290 1.83 -1.97 -5.93
CA ASP A 290 0.50 -2.48 -5.56
C ASP A 290 -0.36 -1.29 -5.16
N LEU A 291 -0.75 -0.49 -6.16
CA LEU A 291 -1.54 0.74 -6.06
C LEU A 291 -2.89 0.55 -6.78
N ASP A 292 -3.52 -0.59 -6.52
CA ASP A 292 -4.73 -1.04 -7.22
C ASP A 292 -6.02 -0.65 -6.50
N GLY A 293 -5.95 0.06 -5.36
CA GLY A 293 -7.10 0.52 -4.60
C GLY A 293 -8.26 1.04 -5.48
N PRO A 294 -8.02 2.02 -6.38
CA PRO A 294 -9.03 2.55 -7.28
C PRO A 294 -9.64 1.51 -8.22
N LEU A 295 -8.85 0.53 -8.70
CA LEU A 295 -9.32 -0.54 -9.58
C LEU A 295 -10.29 -1.52 -8.88
N LEU A 296 -10.30 -1.51 -7.55
CA LEU A 296 -11.20 -2.31 -6.72
C LEU A 296 -12.49 -1.57 -6.35
N LEU A 297 -12.55 -0.25 -6.58
CA LEU A 297 -13.73 0.56 -6.30
C LEU A 297 -14.75 0.51 -7.46
N ALA A 298 -16.02 0.66 -7.14
CA ALA A 298 -17.10 0.86 -8.12
C ALA A 298 -17.19 2.31 -8.60
N GLU A 299 -16.67 3.24 -7.80
CA GLU A 299 -16.66 4.68 -8.02
C GLU A 299 -15.39 5.28 -7.38
N ASP A 300 -14.88 6.37 -7.95
CA ASP A 300 -13.65 7.03 -7.50
C ASP A 300 -13.86 8.55 -7.48
N ARG A 301 -12.81 9.33 -7.16
CA ARG A 301 -12.81 10.79 -7.18
C ARG A 301 -13.12 11.34 -8.59
N ASP A 302 -13.64 12.56 -8.65
CA ASP A 302 -14.01 13.23 -9.92
C ASP A 302 -12.84 13.33 -10.91
N HIS A 303 -11.62 13.51 -10.38
CA HIS A 303 -10.37 13.49 -11.14
C HIS A 303 -9.53 12.30 -10.68
N PRO A 304 -9.79 11.07 -11.16
CA PRO A 304 -9.07 9.88 -10.70
C PRO A 304 -7.68 9.78 -11.33
N LEU A 305 -6.86 8.85 -10.83
CA LEU A 305 -5.66 8.42 -11.53
C LEU A 305 -6.05 7.66 -12.79
N GLU A 306 -5.25 7.84 -13.85
CA GLU A 306 -5.41 7.06 -15.07
C GLU A 306 -4.71 5.72 -14.98
N PHE A 307 -5.36 4.68 -15.50
CA PHE A 307 -4.82 3.32 -15.59
C PHE A 307 -4.92 2.82 -17.03
N ASP A 308 -3.80 2.36 -17.58
CA ASP A 308 -3.73 1.74 -18.91
C ASP A 308 -2.74 0.56 -18.92
N ASP A 309 -2.35 0.09 -20.12
CA ASP A 309 -1.40 -1.01 -20.30
C ASP A 309 0.03 -0.69 -19.78
N LYS A 310 0.37 0.59 -19.57
CA LYS A 310 1.62 1.04 -18.93
C LYS A 310 1.50 1.10 -17.41
N GLY A 311 0.30 0.90 -16.87
CA GLY A 311 -0.01 0.81 -15.45
C GLY A 311 -0.68 2.08 -14.91
N VAL A 312 -0.38 2.43 -13.66
CA VAL A 312 -0.93 3.63 -13.00
C VAL A 312 -0.11 4.86 -13.40
N HIS A 313 -0.78 5.90 -13.88
CA HIS A 313 -0.15 7.18 -14.23
C HIS A 313 0.00 8.07 -13.01
N PRO A 314 1.00 8.96 -12.96
CA PRO A 314 1.11 9.96 -11.89
C PRO A 314 -0.11 10.90 -11.87
N PRO A 315 -0.46 11.48 -10.71
CA PRO A 315 -1.63 12.35 -10.60
C PRO A 315 -1.51 13.62 -11.45
N GLU A 316 -2.64 14.11 -11.93
CA GLU A 316 -2.79 15.48 -12.43
C GLU A 316 -2.96 16.48 -11.27
N LYS A 317 -2.83 17.79 -11.55
CA LYS A 317 -2.92 18.87 -10.54
C LYS A 317 -4.31 19.04 -9.96
N GLU A 318 -5.33 18.64 -10.70
CA GLU A 318 -6.73 18.65 -10.29
C GLU A 318 -6.97 17.60 -9.20
N LEU A 319 -6.27 16.46 -9.26
CA LEU A 319 -6.31 15.44 -8.22
C LEU A 319 -5.39 15.80 -7.06
N TRP A 320 -4.07 15.88 -7.27
CA TRP A 320 -3.13 16.07 -6.16
C TRP A 320 -1.75 16.51 -6.64
N GLY A 321 -1.14 17.41 -5.87
CA GLY A 321 0.23 17.90 -6.03
C GLY A 321 0.43 18.74 -7.27
#